data_AF-A0A2G2XH80-F1
#
_entry.id   AF-A0A2G2XH80-F1
#
_cell.length_a   1.000
_cell.length_b   1.000
_cell.length_c   1.000
_cell.angle_alpha   90.00
_cell.angle_beta   90.00
_cell.angle_gamma   90.00
#
_symmetry.space_group_name_H-M   'P 1'
#
loop_
_entity.id
_entity.type
_entity.pdbx_description
1 polymer ?
#
loop_
_entity_poly.entity_id
_entity_poly.type
_entity_poly.pdbx_seq_one_letter_code
_entity_poly.pdbx_strand_id
1 'polypeptide(L)'
;MGMYRVFVWRKWGTALAGNVLRSQAFPLIFLDLVDLKEFCKSQGSPEADDLNHWDITFWSERFRESKYELNEEELRPYLSLPRVMDGLFNLVNILFGINVEPADGLAPVWNHDVRFYRVNDSSGTPIAYFYFDPYSRPSEKSGVGDKPSLMTFLEVETVFHEFGHALQHMLTKQDEGLVAGLRGIERDARELPSQFMENWCYHSGQRLSADAFSAFEDVGLENEKAVKETGQRFRETVLALGGGKAPLEVFVLFRGREPSPEALLRHHGLLSVTISA
;
A
#
# COMPACT_ATOMS: atom_id res chain seq x y z
N MET A 1 7.47 36.76 -14.99
CA MET A 1 6.81 35.49 -14.61
C MET A 1 7.59 34.35 -15.26
N GLY A 2 8.48 33.69 -14.53
CA GLY A 2 9.30 32.63 -15.11
C GLY A 2 10.58 32.36 -14.31
N MET A 3 10.44 31.87 -13.07
CA MET A 3 11.60 31.37 -12.30
C MET A 3 11.23 30.49 -11.09
N TYR A 4 10.18 29.67 -11.17
CA TYR A 4 9.76 28.76 -10.08
C TYR A 4 9.60 27.29 -10.53
N ARG A 5 10.24 26.87 -11.62
CA ARG A 5 10.03 25.52 -12.19
C ARG A 5 11.21 24.55 -12.08
N VAL A 6 12.32 24.91 -11.42
CA VAL A 6 13.53 24.06 -11.36
C VAL A 6 13.90 23.63 -9.93
N PHE A 7 13.18 24.09 -8.88
CA PHE A 7 13.63 23.92 -7.50
C PHE A 7 13.09 22.68 -6.74
N VAL A 8 12.12 21.94 -7.29
CA VAL A 8 11.44 20.85 -6.54
C VAL A 8 12.15 19.50 -6.67
N TRP A 9 12.96 19.29 -7.72
CA TRP A 9 13.65 18.00 -7.96
C TRP A 9 14.90 17.74 -7.10
N ARG A 10 15.31 18.69 -6.26
CA ARG A 10 16.59 18.62 -5.52
C ARG A 10 16.46 18.25 -4.04
N LYS A 11 15.25 18.25 -3.46
CA LYS A 11 15.08 18.13 -1.99
C LYS A 11 14.96 16.70 -1.45
N TRP A 12 14.78 15.69 -2.30
CA TRP A 12 14.52 14.30 -1.87
C TRP A 12 15.52 13.24 -2.39
N GLY A 13 16.63 13.64 -3.01
CA GLY A 13 17.61 12.68 -3.53
C GLY A 13 17.06 11.71 -4.60
N THR A 14 15.90 12.00 -5.22
CA THR A 14 15.14 11.07 -6.07
C THR A 14 15.87 10.69 -7.36
N ALA A 15 16.70 11.56 -7.93
CA ALA A 15 17.55 11.20 -9.07
C ALA A 15 18.66 10.19 -8.68
N LEU A 16 19.16 10.26 -7.45
CA LEU A 16 20.11 9.29 -6.89
C LEU A 16 19.38 7.99 -6.54
N ALA A 17 18.21 8.05 -5.91
CA ALA A 17 17.39 6.88 -5.59
C ALA A 17 16.95 6.10 -6.84
N GLY A 18 16.51 6.79 -7.90
CA GLY A 18 16.12 6.15 -9.16
C GLY A 18 17.27 5.41 -9.84
N ASN A 19 18.48 5.99 -9.86
CA ASN A 19 19.66 5.32 -10.40
C ASN A 19 20.13 4.16 -9.52
N VAL A 20 20.07 4.31 -8.19
CA VAL A 20 20.39 3.23 -7.24
C VAL A 20 19.44 2.06 -7.42
N LEU A 21 18.12 2.31 -7.41
CA LEU A 21 17.11 1.28 -7.61
C LEU A 21 17.29 0.58 -8.96
N ARG A 22 17.52 1.35 -10.03
CA ARG A 22 17.80 0.76 -11.35
C ARG A 22 19.05 -0.13 -11.30
N SER A 23 20.15 0.34 -10.72
CA SER A 23 21.40 -0.43 -10.68
C SER A 23 21.29 -1.73 -9.88
N GLN A 24 20.49 -1.74 -8.81
CA GLN A 24 20.28 -2.92 -7.98
C GLN A 24 19.26 -3.88 -8.59
N ALA A 25 18.19 -3.37 -9.19
CA ALA A 25 17.14 -4.21 -9.78
C ALA A 25 17.50 -4.78 -11.15
N PHE A 26 18.28 -4.06 -11.96
CA PHE A 26 18.56 -4.45 -13.34
C PHE A 26 19.13 -5.86 -13.46
N PRO A 27 20.17 -6.27 -12.71
CA PRO A 27 20.72 -7.62 -12.83
C PRO A 27 19.69 -8.71 -12.45
N LEU A 28 18.82 -8.45 -11.47
CA LEU A 28 17.78 -9.40 -11.07
C LEU A 28 16.70 -9.54 -12.15
N ILE A 29 16.31 -8.44 -12.81
CA ILE A 29 15.35 -8.50 -13.93
C ILE A 29 15.86 -9.39 -15.07
N PHE A 30 17.17 -9.41 -15.35
CA PHE A 30 17.74 -10.35 -16.32
C PHE A 30 17.65 -11.79 -15.85
N LEU A 31 17.94 -12.05 -14.57
CA LEU A 31 17.80 -13.38 -13.99
C LEU A 31 16.35 -13.85 -14.03
N ASP A 32 15.38 -13.00 -13.69
CA ASP A 32 13.95 -13.33 -13.77
C ASP A 32 13.54 -13.75 -15.19
N LEU A 33 14.04 -13.06 -16.22
CA LEU A 33 13.77 -13.44 -17.61
C LEU A 33 14.47 -14.74 -18.03
N VAL A 34 15.66 -15.01 -17.50
CA VAL A 34 16.37 -16.29 -17.74
C VAL A 34 15.63 -17.44 -17.07
N ASP A 35 15.30 -17.30 -15.78
CA ASP A 35 14.53 -18.27 -15.00
C ASP A 35 13.19 -18.58 -15.68
N LEU A 36 12.50 -17.54 -16.15
CA LEU A 36 11.23 -17.69 -16.86
C LEU A 36 11.40 -18.48 -18.16
N LYS A 37 12.44 -18.19 -18.96
CA LYS A 37 12.75 -18.95 -20.20
C LYS A 37 13.10 -20.40 -19.89
N GLU A 38 13.93 -20.65 -18.89
CA GLU A 38 14.31 -22.00 -18.49
C GLU A 38 13.08 -22.79 -18.00
N PHE A 39 12.21 -22.15 -17.22
CA PHE A 39 10.95 -22.74 -16.80
C PHE A 39 10.06 -23.09 -18.00
N CYS A 40 9.86 -22.18 -18.95
CA CYS A 40 9.09 -22.45 -20.18
C CYS A 40 9.66 -23.65 -20.96
N LYS A 41 11.00 -23.72 -21.09
CA LYS A 41 11.68 -24.85 -21.75
C LYS A 41 11.45 -26.16 -21.01
N SER A 42 11.49 -26.14 -19.68
CA SER A 42 11.24 -27.32 -18.85
C SER A 42 9.82 -27.88 -19.03
N GLN A 43 8.86 -27.03 -19.38
CA GLN A 43 7.47 -27.41 -19.67
C GLN A 43 7.25 -27.87 -21.12
N GLY A 44 8.30 -27.86 -21.96
CA GLY A 44 8.23 -28.28 -23.36
C GLY A 44 7.46 -27.33 -24.28
N SER A 45 7.32 -26.06 -23.87
CA SER A 45 6.58 -25.05 -24.62
C SER A 45 7.37 -24.54 -25.84
N PRO A 46 6.75 -24.42 -27.03
CA PRO A 46 7.42 -23.96 -28.25
C PRO A 46 7.76 -22.46 -28.23
N GLU A 47 7.02 -21.64 -27.49
CA GLU A 47 7.30 -20.20 -27.33
C GLU A 47 8.50 -19.91 -26.41
N ALA A 48 9.07 -20.91 -25.75
CA ALA A 48 10.20 -20.73 -24.83
C ALA A 48 11.48 -20.17 -25.49
N ASP A 49 11.63 -20.33 -26.81
CA ASP A 49 12.73 -19.76 -27.57
C ASP A 49 12.50 -18.30 -28.00
N ASP A 50 11.25 -17.83 -28.02
CA ASP A 50 10.86 -16.48 -28.44
C ASP A 50 9.67 -15.95 -27.62
N LEU A 51 9.88 -15.75 -26.31
CA LEU A 51 8.86 -15.20 -25.41
C LEU A 51 8.48 -13.77 -25.79
N ASN A 52 7.20 -13.56 -26.08
CA ASN A 52 6.63 -12.25 -26.37
C ASN A 52 6.03 -11.63 -25.10
N HIS A 53 5.70 -10.33 -25.18
CA HIS A 53 5.15 -9.59 -24.04
C HIS A 53 3.86 -10.19 -23.46
N TRP A 54 3.00 -10.80 -24.28
CA TRP A 54 1.77 -11.45 -23.81
C TRP A 54 2.02 -12.81 -23.12
N ASP A 55 3.17 -13.44 -23.36
CA ASP A 55 3.55 -14.71 -22.75
C ASP A 55 4.07 -14.52 -21.31
N ILE A 56 4.65 -13.34 -21.01
CA ILE A 56 5.28 -13.03 -19.72
C ILE A 56 4.32 -13.26 -18.56
N THR A 57 3.14 -12.63 -18.56
CA THR A 57 2.19 -12.76 -17.44
C THR A 57 1.75 -14.20 -17.24
N PHE A 58 1.44 -14.91 -18.32
CA PHE A 58 1.01 -16.31 -18.24
C PHE A 58 2.10 -17.20 -17.61
N TRP A 59 3.33 -17.12 -18.12
CA TRP A 59 4.41 -17.96 -17.65
C TRP A 59 4.92 -17.56 -16.26
N SER A 60 4.88 -16.26 -15.91
CA SER A 60 5.22 -15.81 -14.57
C SER A 60 4.28 -16.40 -13.52
N GLU A 61 2.99 -16.49 -13.83
CA GLU A 61 2.01 -17.14 -12.95
C GLU A 61 2.26 -18.63 -12.81
N ARG A 62 2.50 -19.35 -13.91
CA ARG A 62 2.84 -20.79 -13.85
C ARG A 62 4.13 -21.06 -13.10
N PHE A 63 5.13 -20.19 -13.27
CA PHE A 63 6.39 -20.29 -12.54
C PHE A 63 6.19 -20.03 -11.05
N ARG A 64 5.37 -19.03 -10.68
CA ARG A 64 5.01 -18.72 -9.30
C ARG A 64 4.28 -19.89 -8.63
N GLU A 65 3.26 -20.44 -9.29
CA GLU A 65 2.52 -21.63 -8.82
C GLU A 65 3.47 -22.80 -8.56
N SER A 66 4.37 -23.09 -9.50
CA SER A 66 5.32 -24.19 -9.39
C SER A 66 6.40 -23.96 -8.32
N LYS A 67 6.86 -22.72 -8.13
CA LYS A 67 7.97 -22.39 -7.24
C LYS A 67 7.53 -22.30 -5.77
N TYR A 68 6.33 -21.79 -5.53
CA TYR A 68 5.83 -21.54 -4.18
C TYR A 68 4.74 -22.52 -3.75
N GLU A 69 4.28 -23.41 -4.64
CA GLU A 69 3.15 -24.32 -4.39
C GLU A 69 1.89 -23.56 -3.92
N LEU A 70 1.72 -22.33 -4.43
CA LEU A 70 0.60 -21.45 -4.09
C LEU A 70 -0.29 -21.25 -5.30
N ASN A 71 -1.55 -21.65 -5.16
CA ASN A 71 -2.60 -21.37 -6.13
C ASN A 71 -3.48 -20.24 -5.62
N GLU A 72 -3.57 -19.15 -6.40
CA GLU A 72 -4.35 -17.98 -6.02
C GLU A 72 -5.85 -18.30 -5.86
N GLU A 73 -6.39 -19.20 -6.67
CA GLU A 73 -7.79 -19.64 -6.57
C GLU A 73 -8.08 -20.39 -5.26
N GLU A 74 -7.07 -21.06 -4.67
CA GLU A 74 -7.20 -21.70 -3.36
C GLU A 74 -7.20 -20.70 -2.21
N LEU A 75 -6.64 -19.50 -2.41
CA LEU A 75 -6.64 -18.42 -1.42
C LEU A 75 -7.96 -17.62 -1.41
N ARG A 76 -8.65 -17.50 -2.56
CA ARG A 76 -9.88 -16.70 -2.70
C ARG A 76 -10.96 -16.98 -1.64
N PRO A 77 -11.25 -18.24 -1.24
CA PRO A 77 -12.24 -18.52 -0.20
C PRO A 77 -11.93 -17.90 1.17
N TYR A 78 -10.65 -17.61 1.45
CA TYR A 78 -10.22 -16.98 2.69
C TYR A 78 -10.30 -15.45 2.64
N LEU A 79 -10.28 -14.88 1.43
CA LEU A 79 -10.23 -13.44 1.17
C LEU A 79 -11.60 -12.87 0.79
N SER A 80 -12.63 -13.16 1.58
CA SER A 80 -13.95 -12.56 1.38
C SER A 80 -13.92 -11.09 1.80
N LEU A 81 -14.50 -10.19 1.00
CA LEU A 81 -14.53 -8.75 1.29
C LEU A 81 -14.96 -8.40 2.73
N PRO A 82 -16.04 -8.99 3.31
CA PRO A 82 -16.42 -8.67 4.70
C PRO A 82 -15.30 -8.97 5.71
N ARG A 83 -14.64 -10.13 5.61
CA ARG A 83 -13.52 -10.50 6.49
C ARG A 83 -12.31 -9.59 6.31
N VAL A 84 -12.03 -9.18 5.07
CA VAL A 84 -10.94 -8.24 4.76
C VAL A 84 -11.21 -6.89 5.43
N MET A 85 -12.44 -6.39 5.34
CA MET A 85 -12.84 -5.14 5.98
C MET A 85 -12.80 -5.25 7.51
N ASP A 86 -13.27 -6.35 8.11
CA ASP A 86 -13.20 -6.58 9.55
C ASP A 86 -11.74 -6.59 10.05
N GLY A 87 -10.86 -7.28 9.33
CA GLY A 87 -9.42 -7.31 9.63
C GLY A 87 -8.78 -5.93 9.51
N LEU A 88 -9.10 -5.18 8.45
CA LEU A 88 -8.64 -3.81 8.24
C LEU A 88 -9.10 -2.87 9.37
N PHE A 89 -10.37 -2.94 9.77
CA PHE A 89 -10.93 -2.12 10.83
C PHE A 89 -10.32 -2.45 12.20
N ASN A 90 -10.10 -3.73 12.48
CA ASN A 90 -9.38 -4.15 13.68
C ASN A 90 -7.93 -3.64 13.67
N LEU A 91 -7.24 -3.71 12.52
CA LEU A 91 -5.88 -3.20 12.39
C LEU A 91 -5.81 -1.69 12.70
N VAL A 92 -6.68 -0.88 12.11
CA VAL A 92 -6.65 0.58 12.36
C VAL A 92 -7.12 0.95 13.76
N ASN A 93 -7.91 0.10 14.41
CA ASN A 93 -8.18 0.24 15.83
C ASN A 93 -6.92 0.04 16.66
N ILE A 94 -6.14 -1.01 16.38
CA ILE A 94 -4.88 -1.28 17.06
C ILE A 94 -3.87 -0.15 16.82
N LEU A 95 -3.65 0.22 15.55
CA LEU A 95 -2.62 1.19 15.18
C LEU A 95 -2.99 2.61 15.59
N PHE A 96 -4.22 3.02 15.31
CA PHE A 96 -4.61 4.43 15.37
C PHE A 96 -5.62 4.69 16.47
N GLY A 97 -6.21 3.68 17.11
CA GLY A 97 -7.21 3.89 18.17
C GLY A 97 -8.49 4.53 17.65
N ILE A 98 -8.90 4.17 16.43
CA ILE A 98 -10.18 4.56 15.84
C ILE A 98 -11.13 3.37 15.78
N ASN A 99 -12.42 3.61 15.90
CA ASN A 99 -13.45 2.60 15.72
C ASN A 99 -14.24 2.91 14.44
N VAL A 100 -14.37 1.93 13.55
CA VAL A 100 -15.13 2.08 12.30
C VAL A 100 -16.37 1.20 12.39
N GLU A 101 -17.53 1.77 12.10
CA GLU A 101 -18.80 1.05 12.16
C GLU A 101 -19.71 1.40 10.97
N PRO A 102 -20.55 0.46 10.51
CA PRO A 102 -21.55 0.75 9.49
C PRO A 102 -22.49 1.86 9.93
N ALA A 103 -22.78 2.77 9.02
CA ALA A 103 -23.68 3.91 9.19
C ALA A 103 -24.65 4.04 8.01
N ASP A 104 -24.89 2.95 7.28
CA ASP A 104 -25.83 2.92 6.15
C ASP A 104 -27.19 3.52 6.52
N GLY A 105 -27.73 4.36 5.63
CA GLY A 105 -28.97 5.10 5.86
C GLY A 105 -28.80 6.47 6.53
N LEU A 106 -27.62 6.79 7.07
CA LEU A 106 -27.34 8.13 7.63
C LEU A 106 -27.06 9.17 6.52
N ALA A 107 -26.59 8.72 5.36
CA ALA A 107 -26.35 9.54 4.18
C ALA A 107 -26.91 8.86 2.92
N PRO A 108 -27.35 9.62 1.89
CA PRO A 108 -27.81 9.06 0.64
C PRO A 108 -26.66 8.40 -0.13
N VAL A 109 -26.95 7.29 -0.79
CA VAL A 109 -25.99 6.54 -1.63
C VAL A 109 -26.42 6.55 -3.09
N TRP A 110 -25.44 6.49 -4.00
CA TRP A 110 -25.69 6.46 -5.45
C TRP A 110 -25.93 5.05 -6.00
N ASN A 111 -25.66 4.00 -5.21
CA ASN A 111 -25.87 2.62 -5.58
C ASN A 111 -26.12 1.75 -4.33
N HIS A 112 -26.85 0.65 -4.47
CA HIS A 112 -27.20 -0.28 -3.38
C HIS A 112 -26.02 -1.06 -2.80
N ASP A 113 -24.94 -1.25 -3.57
CA ASP A 113 -23.73 -1.90 -3.04
C ASP A 113 -22.80 -0.92 -2.31
N VAL A 114 -23.05 0.38 -2.41
CA VAL A 114 -22.26 1.38 -1.67
C VAL A 114 -22.54 1.20 -0.18
N ARG A 115 -21.46 1.12 0.59
CA ARG A 115 -21.51 1.09 2.06
C ARG A 115 -21.06 2.43 2.61
N PHE A 116 -21.71 2.87 3.68
CA PHE A 116 -21.36 4.09 4.39
C PHE A 116 -20.91 3.77 5.81
N TYR A 117 -19.80 4.37 6.24
CA TYR A 117 -19.18 4.09 7.52
C TYR A 117 -18.96 5.37 8.31
N ARG A 118 -19.12 5.25 9.63
CA ARG A 118 -18.75 6.26 10.61
C ARG A 118 -17.42 5.87 11.25
N VAL A 119 -16.54 6.85 11.42
CA VAL A 119 -15.26 6.70 12.12
C VAL A 119 -15.34 7.49 13.42
N ASN A 120 -15.13 6.80 14.54
CA ASN A 120 -15.09 7.39 15.87
C ASN A 120 -13.68 7.34 16.46
N ASP A 121 -13.39 8.28 17.36
CA ASP A 121 -12.21 8.20 18.21
C ASP A 121 -12.41 7.21 19.38
N SER A 122 -11.40 7.10 20.24
CA SER A 122 -11.43 6.21 21.42
C SER A 122 -12.45 6.61 22.48
N SER A 123 -13.00 7.84 22.43
CA SER A 123 -14.08 8.28 23.30
C SER A 123 -15.48 7.93 22.77
N GLY A 124 -15.54 7.41 21.54
CA GLY A 124 -16.80 7.16 20.82
C GLY A 124 -17.34 8.39 20.10
N THR A 125 -16.56 9.47 20.01
CA THR A 125 -16.97 10.69 19.30
C THR A 125 -16.77 10.52 17.79
N PRO A 126 -17.78 10.80 16.94
CA PRO A 126 -17.62 10.77 15.50
C PRO A 126 -16.61 11.83 15.03
N ILE A 127 -15.60 11.42 14.28
CA ILE A 127 -14.56 12.29 13.75
C ILE A 127 -14.57 12.37 12.21
N ALA A 128 -15.07 11.34 11.54
CA ALA A 128 -15.15 11.31 10.08
C ALA A 128 -16.17 10.28 9.57
N TYR A 129 -16.39 10.30 8.25
CA TYR A 129 -17.23 9.36 7.53
C TYR A 129 -16.60 9.05 6.18
N PHE A 130 -16.88 7.87 5.63
CA PHE A 130 -16.50 7.53 4.26
C PHE A 130 -17.51 6.62 3.58
N TYR A 131 -17.52 6.69 2.25
CA TYR A 131 -18.25 5.75 1.39
C TYR A 131 -17.27 4.72 0.85
N PHE A 132 -17.77 3.51 0.62
CA PHE A 132 -17.03 2.44 -0.01
C PHE A 132 -17.88 1.81 -1.13
N ASP A 133 -17.38 1.91 -2.37
CA ASP A 133 -18.00 1.31 -3.57
C ASP A 133 -17.02 0.28 -4.16
N PRO A 134 -17.11 -0.99 -3.73
CA PRO A 134 -16.05 -1.98 -3.97
C PRO A 134 -16.06 -2.63 -5.36
N TYR A 135 -17.17 -2.53 -6.09
CA TYR A 135 -17.39 -3.38 -7.26
C TYR A 135 -17.15 -2.64 -8.56
N SER A 136 -16.39 -3.27 -9.45
CA SER A 136 -16.29 -2.82 -10.84
C SER A 136 -17.66 -2.93 -11.52
N ARG A 137 -18.10 -1.85 -12.16
CA ARG A 137 -19.36 -1.77 -12.91
C ARG A 137 -19.10 -1.47 -14.38
N PRO A 138 -18.53 -2.40 -15.17
CA PRO A 138 -18.59 -2.27 -16.61
C PRO A 138 -20.07 -2.32 -17.02
N SER A 139 -20.46 -1.54 -18.02
CA SER A 139 -21.84 -1.35 -18.50
C SER A 139 -22.59 -2.65 -18.86
N GLU A 140 -21.92 -3.81 -18.86
CA GLU A 140 -22.42 -5.10 -19.32
C GLU A 140 -22.42 -6.24 -18.28
N LYS A 141 -22.06 -6.03 -17.00
CA LYS A 141 -22.12 -7.11 -15.99
C LYS A 141 -23.26 -6.96 -14.98
N SER A 142 -24.21 -7.87 -15.10
CA SER A 142 -25.25 -8.20 -14.13
C SER A 142 -24.64 -8.75 -12.84
N GLY A 143 -25.26 -8.38 -11.70
CA GLY A 143 -24.75 -8.61 -10.35
C GLY A 143 -24.27 -10.02 -10.04
N VAL A 144 -23.22 -10.09 -9.22
CA VAL A 144 -22.83 -11.30 -8.51
C VAL A 144 -23.96 -11.58 -7.50
N GLY A 145 -24.53 -12.79 -7.53
CA GLY A 145 -25.63 -13.20 -6.63
C GLY A 145 -25.22 -13.21 -5.14
N ASP A 146 -26.04 -13.83 -4.28
CA ASP A 146 -25.95 -13.84 -2.79
C ASP A 146 -24.61 -14.29 -2.14
N LYS A 147 -23.55 -14.54 -2.91
CA LYS A 147 -22.23 -14.92 -2.37
C LYS A 147 -21.36 -13.68 -2.15
N PRO A 148 -20.62 -13.60 -1.03
CA PRO A 148 -19.70 -12.48 -0.79
C PRO A 148 -18.62 -12.45 -1.87
N SER A 149 -18.19 -11.24 -2.25
CA SER A 149 -17.10 -11.04 -3.20
C SER A 149 -15.82 -11.68 -2.67
N LEU A 150 -15.28 -12.64 -3.43
CA LEU A 150 -14.01 -13.29 -3.12
C LEU A 150 -12.90 -12.56 -3.86
N MET A 151 -11.94 -12.07 -3.08
CA MET A 151 -10.90 -11.18 -3.56
C MET A 151 -9.63 -11.96 -3.93
N THR A 152 -8.89 -11.44 -4.90
CA THR A 152 -7.47 -11.76 -5.06
C THR A 152 -6.64 -11.06 -3.99
N PHE A 153 -5.38 -11.48 -3.80
CA PHE A 153 -4.50 -10.79 -2.88
C PHE A 153 -4.24 -9.33 -3.30
N LEU A 154 -4.09 -9.09 -4.61
CA LEU A 154 -3.92 -7.75 -5.18
C LEU A 154 -5.13 -6.84 -4.93
N GLU A 155 -6.35 -7.39 -4.99
CA GLU A 155 -7.56 -6.64 -4.63
C GLU A 155 -7.56 -6.27 -3.13
N VAL A 156 -7.05 -7.14 -2.25
CA VAL A 156 -6.90 -6.85 -0.81
C VAL A 156 -5.90 -5.71 -0.60
N GLU A 157 -4.72 -5.77 -1.23
CA GLU A 157 -3.74 -4.69 -1.19
C GLU A 157 -4.34 -3.36 -1.67
N THR A 158 -5.12 -3.41 -2.76
CA THR A 158 -5.78 -2.23 -3.32
C THR A 158 -6.74 -1.60 -2.30
N VAL A 159 -7.53 -2.42 -1.58
CA VAL A 159 -8.39 -1.92 -0.50
C VAL A 159 -7.58 -1.25 0.61
N PHE A 160 -6.46 -1.85 1.03
CA PHE A 160 -5.58 -1.26 2.05
C PHE A 160 -4.93 0.05 1.55
N HIS A 161 -4.50 0.09 0.29
CA HIS A 161 -3.92 1.27 -0.36
C HIS A 161 -4.88 2.45 -0.33
N GLU A 162 -6.10 2.26 -0.86
CA GLU A 162 -7.12 3.31 -0.89
C GLU A 162 -7.55 3.72 0.52
N PHE A 163 -7.61 2.78 1.45
CA PHE A 163 -7.91 3.10 2.85
C PHE A 163 -6.81 3.93 3.52
N GLY A 164 -5.54 3.76 3.14
CA GLY A 164 -4.44 4.63 3.60
C GLY A 164 -4.64 6.10 3.19
N HIS A 165 -5.10 6.35 1.97
CA HIS A 165 -5.50 7.70 1.55
C HIS A 165 -6.71 8.22 2.33
N ALA A 166 -7.72 7.38 2.53
CA ALA A 166 -8.90 7.72 3.30
C ALA A 166 -8.52 8.10 4.75
N LEU A 167 -7.63 7.33 5.40
CA LEU A 167 -7.13 7.62 6.73
C LEU A 167 -6.43 8.98 6.80
N GLN A 168 -5.57 9.32 5.85
CA GLN A 168 -4.89 10.62 5.83
C GLN A 168 -5.88 11.78 5.64
N HIS A 169 -6.94 11.57 4.86
CA HIS A 169 -8.01 12.56 4.74
C HIS A 169 -8.82 12.70 6.02
N MET A 170 -9.25 11.58 6.62
CA MET A 170 -10.19 11.54 7.75
C MET A 170 -9.56 11.90 9.10
N LEU A 171 -8.28 11.56 9.31
CA LEU A 171 -7.61 11.73 10.61
C LEU A 171 -6.75 12.99 10.70
N THR A 172 -6.87 13.88 9.72
CA THR A 172 -6.21 15.19 9.77
C THR A 172 -6.69 15.99 10.99
N LYS A 173 -5.75 16.69 11.63
CA LYS A 173 -6.04 17.63 12.73
C LYS A 173 -5.97 19.09 12.29
N GLN A 174 -5.73 19.33 11.01
CA GLN A 174 -5.78 20.66 10.42
C GLN A 174 -7.24 21.09 10.25
N ASP A 175 -7.59 22.24 10.80
CA ASP A 175 -8.88 22.91 10.59
C ASP A 175 -8.84 23.87 9.39
N GLU A 176 -7.63 24.24 8.93
CA GLU A 176 -7.43 25.02 7.71
C GLU A 176 -7.66 24.17 6.44
N GLY A 177 -8.83 24.34 5.83
CA GLY A 177 -9.32 23.49 4.75
C GLY A 177 -8.46 23.45 3.48
N LEU A 178 -7.58 24.43 3.24
CA LEU A 178 -6.67 24.42 2.08
C LEU A 178 -5.44 23.51 2.27
N VAL A 179 -5.16 23.10 3.50
CA VAL A 179 -4.04 22.20 3.84
C VAL A 179 -4.47 20.98 4.64
N ALA A 180 -5.77 20.81 4.89
CA ALA A 180 -6.31 19.65 5.58
C ALA A 180 -6.31 18.38 4.72
N GLY A 181 -6.10 17.25 5.40
CA GLY A 181 -6.06 15.92 4.79
C GLY A 181 -4.96 15.82 3.75
N LEU A 182 -5.31 15.43 2.52
CA LEU A 182 -4.38 15.27 1.40
C LEU A 182 -3.99 16.59 0.71
N ARG A 183 -4.63 17.72 1.05
CA ARG A 183 -4.41 19.00 0.38
C ARG A 183 -3.10 19.63 0.81
N GLY A 184 -2.38 20.25 -0.13
CA GLY A 184 -1.11 20.91 0.13
C GLY A 184 0.09 19.97 0.29
N ILE A 185 -0.12 18.65 0.38
CA ILE A 185 0.96 17.65 0.42
C ILE A 185 1.60 17.51 -0.96
N GLU A 186 2.93 17.57 -1.02
CA GLU A 186 3.71 17.35 -2.24
C GLU A 186 3.38 16.00 -2.87
N ARG A 187 3.33 15.99 -4.22
CA ARG A 187 2.76 14.88 -4.99
C ARG A 187 3.45 13.55 -4.72
N ASP A 188 4.75 13.56 -4.53
CA ASP A 188 5.62 12.42 -4.26
C ASP A 188 5.52 11.87 -2.84
N ALA A 189 4.96 12.62 -1.89
CA ALA A 189 4.75 12.18 -0.50
C ALA A 189 3.33 11.67 -0.22
N ARG A 190 2.36 11.93 -1.12
CA ARG A 190 0.95 11.53 -0.94
C ARG A 190 0.74 10.02 -0.91
N GLU A 191 1.65 9.26 -1.52
CA GLU A 191 1.60 7.80 -1.55
C GLU A 191 2.12 7.14 -0.25
N LEU A 192 2.68 7.92 0.67
CA LEU A 192 3.29 7.36 1.88
C LEU A 192 2.28 6.56 2.73
N PRO A 193 1.07 7.06 3.05
CA PRO A 193 0.14 6.31 3.89
C PRO A 193 -0.55 5.15 3.17
N SER A 194 -0.84 5.31 1.87
CA SER A 194 -1.45 4.25 1.06
C SER A 194 -0.50 3.05 0.94
N GLN A 195 0.74 3.29 0.52
CA GLN A 195 1.78 2.26 0.45
C GLN A 195 2.18 1.72 1.83
N PHE A 196 2.02 2.50 2.91
CA PHE A 196 2.26 2.01 4.27
C PHE A 196 1.22 0.96 4.68
N MET A 197 -0.05 1.17 4.33
CA MET A 197 -1.11 0.21 4.64
C MET A 197 -0.92 -1.11 3.89
N GLU A 198 -0.47 -1.09 2.64
CA GLU A 198 -0.15 -2.31 1.86
C GLU A 198 0.81 -3.25 2.60
N ASN A 199 1.77 -2.71 3.36
CA ASN A 199 2.77 -3.52 4.06
C ASN A 199 2.15 -4.39 5.16
N TRP A 200 0.93 -4.09 5.63
CA TRP A 200 0.21 -4.90 6.62
C TRP A 200 -0.59 -6.07 5.99
N CYS A 201 -0.70 -6.12 4.66
CA CYS A 201 -1.18 -7.31 3.96
C CYS A 201 -0.12 -8.43 3.97
N TYR A 202 1.16 -8.05 4.03
CA TYR A 202 2.30 -8.95 4.19
C TYR A 202 2.88 -8.88 5.61
N HIS A 203 3.79 -9.78 5.93
CA HIS A 203 4.73 -9.59 7.05
C HIS A 203 6.09 -9.00 6.57
N SER A 204 6.17 -8.47 5.35
CA SER A 204 7.37 -7.78 4.82
C SER A 204 6.97 -6.83 3.69
N GLY A 205 7.27 -5.53 3.86
CA GLY A 205 6.81 -4.45 2.98
C GLY A 205 7.43 -4.44 1.58
N GLN A 206 6.97 -3.55 0.70
CA GLN A 206 7.45 -3.48 -0.70
C GLN A 206 7.64 -2.05 -1.28
N ARG A 207 7.62 -0.94 -0.51
CA ARG A 207 7.57 0.42 -1.14
C ARG A 207 8.28 1.53 -0.38
N LEU A 208 8.18 2.80 -0.81
CA LEU A 208 8.81 3.96 -0.13
C LEU A 208 8.39 4.09 1.35
N SER A 209 7.20 3.57 1.67
CA SER A 209 6.72 3.35 3.03
C SER A 209 7.54 2.33 3.83
N ALA A 210 8.43 1.55 3.21
CA ALA A 210 9.26 0.54 3.84
C ALA A 210 10.06 1.11 5.00
N ASP A 211 10.61 2.33 4.86
CA ASP A 211 11.36 2.96 5.95
C ASP A 211 10.44 3.45 7.08
N ALA A 212 9.21 3.82 6.77
CA ALA A 212 8.20 4.12 7.78
C ALA A 212 7.72 2.85 8.50
N PHE A 213 7.51 1.77 7.75
CA PHE A 213 7.15 0.45 8.29
C PHE A 213 8.30 -0.17 9.09
N SER A 214 9.55 0.10 8.72
CA SER A 214 10.73 -0.34 9.47
C SER A 214 10.74 0.21 10.89
N ALA A 215 10.10 1.35 11.17
CA ALA A 215 9.95 1.83 12.55
C ALA A 215 9.10 0.88 13.42
N PHE A 216 8.20 0.09 12.81
CA PHE A 216 7.44 -0.97 13.48
C PHE A 216 8.26 -2.26 13.61
N GLU A 217 9.05 -2.61 12.58
CA GLU A 217 9.99 -3.74 12.66
C GLU A 217 11.04 -3.51 13.76
N ASP A 218 11.57 -2.29 13.88
CA ASP A 218 12.60 -1.90 14.87
C ASP A 218 12.13 -2.13 16.33
N VAL A 219 10.82 -2.07 16.59
CA VAL A 219 10.24 -2.27 17.93
C VAL A 219 9.73 -3.68 18.21
N GLY A 220 9.76 -4.56 17.20
CA GLY A 220 9.19 -5.90 17.23
C GLY A 220 7.68 -5.91 16.99
N LEU A 221 7.23 -6.59 15.92
CA LEU A 221 5.81 -6.64 15.55
C LEU A 221 4.96 -7.45 16.54
N GLU A 222 5.59 -8.33 17.30
CA GLU A 222 4.98 -9.10 18.39
C GLU A 222 4.77 -8.27 19.66
N ASN A 223 5.43 -7.11 19.78
CA ASN A 223 5.28 -6.22 20.92
C ASN A 223 4.10 -5.28 20.74
N GLU A 224 2.90 -5.77 21.09
CA GLU A 224 1.64 -5.01 20.91
C GLU A 224 1.70 -3.59 21.47
N LYS A 225 2.35 -3.39 22.63
CA LYS A 225 2.45 -2.06 23.25
C LYS A 225 3.28 -1.12 22.37
N ALA A 226 4.43 -1.57 21.90
CA ALA A 226 5.32 -0.74 21.09
C ALA A 226 4.76 -0.48 19.68
N VAL A 227 4.03 -1.46 19.11
CA VAL A 227 3.27 -1.29 17.86
C VAL A 227 2.20 -0.22 18.03
N LYS A 228 1.42 -0.25 19.13
CA LYS A 228 0.41 0.78 19.43
C LYS A 228 1.04 2.16 19.61
N GLU A 229 2.14 2.27 20.36
CA GLU A 229 2.85 3.55 20.56
C GLU A 229 3.40 4.12 19.24
N THR A 230 3.93 3.26 18.36
CA THR A 230 4.41 3.65 17.04
C THR A 230 3.28 4.02 16.09
N GLY A 231 2.15 3.29 16.14
CA GLY A 231 0.93 3.62 15.41
C GLY A 231 0.35 4.97 15.82
N GLN A 232 0.31 5.27 17.12
CA GLN A 232 -0.09 6.60 17.61
C GLN A 232 0.85 7.69 17.12
N ARG A 233 2.17 7.46 17.11
CA ARG A 233 3.12 8.43 16.54
C ARG A 233 2.86 8.66 15.05
N PHE A 234 2.57 7.61 14.28
CA PHE A 234 2.21 7.74 12.85
C PHE A 234 0.91 8.53 12.67
N ARG A 235 -0.11 8.27 13.50
CA ARG A 235 -1.37 9.02 13.53
C ARG A 235 -1.14 10.51 13.79
N GLU A 236 -0.38 10.84 14.82
CA GLU A 236 -0.14 12.21 15.29
C GLU A 236 0.79 13.03 14.37
N THR A 237 1.42 12.39 13.39
CA THR A 237 2.34 13.04 12.44
C THR A 237 1.82 12.91 11.01
N VAL A 238 2.03 11.74 10.39
CA VAL A 238 1.77 11.48 8.97
C VAL A 238 0.30 11.66 8.61
N LEU A 239 -0.61 11.20 9.47
CA LEU A 239 -2.06 11.30 9.22
C LEU A 239 -2.65 12.64 9.69
N ALA A 240 -2.12 13.22 10.77
CA ALA A 240 -2.68 14.43 11.38
C ALA A 240 -2.31 15.73 10.64
N LEU A 241 -1.06 15.88 10.18
CA LEU A 241 -0.51 17.21 9.85
C LEU A 241 -0.91 17.76 8.48
N GLY A 242 -1.43 16.93 7.58
CA GLY A 242 -1.83 17.33 6.23
C GLY A 242 -0.71 18.05 5.47
N GLY A 243 -1.08 19.00 4.60
CA GLY A 243 -0.14 19.90 3.93
C GLY A 243 0.30 21.10 4.77
N GLY A 244 -0.05 21.14 6.06
CA GLY A 244 0.33 22.23 6.97
C GLY A 244 1.80 22.22 7.39
N LYS A 245 2.53 21.15 7.06
CA LYS A 245 3.97 21.00 7.30
C LYS A 245 4.62 20.27 6.14
N ALA A 246 5.88 20.61 5.84
CA ALA A 246 6.63 19.97 4.76
C ALA A 246 6.77 18.45 5.02
N PRO A 247 6.55 17.57 4.02
CA PRO A 247 6.50 16.13 4.25
C PRO A 247 7.79 15.51 4.79
N LEU A 248 8.96 16.08 4.45
CA LEU A 248 10.23 15.64 5.02
C LEU A 248 10.28 15.90 6.53
N GLU A 249 9.80 17.06 6.98
CA GLU A 249 9.72 17.34 8.42
C GLU A 249 8.71 16.42 9.11
N VAL A 250 7.55 16.15 8.49
CA VAL A 250 6.57 15.18 8.99
C VAL A 250 7.19 13.79 9.13
N PHE A 251 7.94 13.34 8.12
CA PHE A 251 8.63 12.06 8.14
C PHE A 251 9.68 12.00 9.25
N VAL A 252 10.51 13.04 9.40
CA VAL A 252 11.53 13.11 10.46
C VAL A 252 10.88 13.13 11.85
N LEU A 253 9.76 13.84 12.03
CA LEU A 253 9.00 13.84 13.29
C LEU A 253 8.50 12.44 13.66
N PHE A 254 8.09 11.65 12.67
CA PHE A 254 7.68 10.26 12.87
C PHE A 254 8.87 9.32 13.11
N ARG A 255 9.85 9.36 12.21
CA ARG A 255 10.94 8.38 12.09
C ARG A 255 12.12 8.66 13.02
N GLY A 256 12.30 9.91 13.43
CA GLY A 256 13.44 10.41 14.20
C GLY A 256 14.68 10.72 13.36
N ARG A 257 14.63 10.47 12.05
CA ARG A 257 15.73 10.71 11.09
C ARG A 257 15.19 10.91 9.67
N GLU A 258 16.06 11.35 8.76
CA GLU A 258 15.76 11.41 7.32
C GLU A 258 15.54 10.00 6.72
N PRO A 259 14.80 9.91 5.60
CA PRO A 259 14.50 8.64 4.95
C PRO A 259 15.74 7.96 4.37
N SER A 260 15.77 6.63 4.43
CA SER A 260 16.82 5.78 3.84
C SER A 260 16.21 4.79 2.83
N PRO A 261 16.88 4.55 1.68
CA PRO A 261 16.44 3.55 0.71
C PRO A 261 16.71 2.10 1.18
N GLU A 262 17.47 1.90 2.25
CA GLU A 262 17.91 0.57 2.70
C GLU A 262 16.75 -0.36 3.04
N ALA A 263 15.72 0.13 3.74
CA ALA A 263 14.55 -0.68 4.08
C ALA A 263 13.83 -1.17 2.81
N LEU A 264 13.66 -0.29 1.82
CA LEU A 264 13.09 -0.63 0.52
C LEU A 264 13.94 -1.69 -0.19
N LEU A 265 15.27 -1.52 -0.23
CA LEU A 265 16.15 -2.50 -0.84
C LEU A 265 16.08 -3.86 -0.12
N ARG A 266 16.03 -3.88 1.22
CA ARG A 266 15.93 -5.10 2.03
C ARG A 266 14.65 -5.87 1.71
N HIS A 267 13.53 -5.15 1.74
CA HIS A 267 12.20 -5.65 1.51
C HIS A 267 12.02 -6.29 0.12
N HIS A 268 12.78 -5.83 -0.87
CA HIS A 268 12.82 -6.40 -2.22
C HIS A 268 13.97 -7.38 -2.49
N GLY A 269 14.78 -7.72 -1.49
CA GLY A 269 15.95 -8.59 -1.70
C GLY A 269 17.05 -7.95 -2.57
N LEU A 270 17.11 -6.62 -2.63
CA LEU A 270 18.03 -5.82 -3.47
C LEU A 270 19.30 -5.38 -2.74
N LEU A 271 19.53 -5.80 -1.49
CA LEU A 271 20.69 -5.34 -0.69
C LEU A 271 22.04 -5.92 -1.13
N SER A 272 22.05 -6.93 -2.01
CA SER A 272 23.24 -7.77 -2.25
C SER A 272 23.58 -8.02 -3.71
N VAL A 273 23.28 -7.10 -4.63
CA VAL A 273 23.77 -7.25 -6.01
C VAL A 273 25.15 -6.62 -6.15
N THR A 274 26.17 -7.33 -5.66
CA THR A 274 27.56 -7.01 -5.98
C THR A 274 27.79 -7.42 -7.43
N ILE A 275 27.82 -6.46 -8.35
CA ILE A 275 28.32 -6.73 -9.70
C ILE A 275 29.81 -7.04 -9.55
N SER A 276 30.20 -8.30 -9.70
CA SER A 276 31.58 -8.63 -10.04
C SER A 276 31.87 -7.93 -11.37
N ALA A 277 32.74 -6.94 -11.34
CA ALA A 277 33.31 -6.32 -12.53
C ALA A 277 34.10 -7.34 -13.36
#